data_AF-A0A850RFC4-F1
#
_entry.id   AF-A0A850RFC4-F1
#
_cell.length_a   1.000
_cell.length_b   1.000
_cell.length_c   1.000
_cell.angle_alpha   90.00
_cell.angle_beta   90.00
_cell.angle_gamma   90.00
#
_symmetry.space_group_name_H-M   'P 1'
#
loop_
_entity.id
_entity.type
_entity.pdbx_description
1 polymer ?
#
loop_
_entity_poly.entity_id
_entity_poly.type
_entity_poly.pdbx_seq_one_letter_code
_entity_poly.pdbx_strand_id
1 'polypeptide(L)'
;MAAYLDCIGETDPVCIREFLEVLEGDLEQRRFFFAEAVALGLAIWETGQESVLEVEAPGQPKVACARCVHWIPNKLNPEGGLGRCLAEAPASKRIGSLWPGADDVRCERYRALDPGT
;
A
#
# COMPACT_ATOMS: atom_id res chain seq x y z
N MET A 1 -17.94 -10.74 0.10
CA MET A 1 -18.01 -9.29 -0.16
C MET A 1 -19.29 -8.65 0.38
N ALA A 2 -20.46 -9.30 0.25
CA ALA A 2 -21.68 -8.86 0.95
C ALA A 2 -21.46 -8.61 2.45
N ALA A 3 -20.78 -9.54 3.15
CA ALA A 3 -20.43 -9.38 4.56
C ALA A 3 -19.52 -8.16 4.88
N TYR A 4 -18.72 -7.68 3.92
CA TYR A 4 -17.91 -6.47 4.07
C TYR A 4 -18.77 -5.21 3.99
N LEU A 5 -19.66 -5.15 2.99
CA LEU A 5 -20.60 -4.05 2.82
C LEU A 5 -21.56 -3.95 4.03
N ASP A 6 -22.03 -5.08 4.53
CA ASP A 6 -22.83 -5.14 5.76
C ASP A 6 -22.04 -4.66 6.98
N CYS A 7 -20.75 -5.02 7.09
CA CYS A 7 -19.89 -4.62 8.21
C CYS A 7 -19.63 -3.12 8.25
N ILE A 8 -19.50 -2.46 7.09
CA ILE A 8 -19.33 -0.99 7.02
C ILE A 8 -20.68 -0.26 7.07
N GLY A 9 -21.80 -1.00 7.14
CA GLY A 9 -23.15 -0.45 7.22
C GLY A 9 -23.66 0.14 5.90
N GLU A 10 -23.11 -0.27 4.76
CA GLU A 10 -23.60 0.18 3.46
C GLU A 10 -24.92 -0.53 3.14
N THR A 11 -25.96 0.26 2.87
CA THR A 11 -27.34 -0.22 2.64
C THR A 11 -27.95 0.35 1.36
N ASP A 12 -27.28 1.30 0.71
CA ASP A 12 -27.76 1.88 -0.54
C ASP A 12 -27.58 0.86 -1.68
N PRO A 13 -28.67 0.39 -2.30
CA PRO A 13 -28.60 -0.60 -3.37
C PRO A 13 -27.88 -0.09 -4.63
N VAL A 14 -27.78 1.23 -4.82
CA VAL A 14 -26.99 1.84 -5.92
C VAL A 14 -25.50 1.70 -5.64
N CYS A 15 -25.05 2.11 -4.46
CA CYS A 15 -23.64 2.02 -4.07
C CYS A 15 -23.16 0.57 -4.01
N ILE A 16 -23.99 -0.35 -3.49
CA ILE A 16 -23.70 -1.79 -3.48
C ILE A 16 -23.49 -2.31 -4.91
N ARG A 17 -24.37 -1.95 -5.84
CA ARG A 17 -24.28 -2.40 -7.24
C ARG A 17 -23.03 -1.85 -7.92
N GLU A 18 -22.80 -0.55 -7.83
CA GLU A 18 -21.61 0.09 -8.44
C GLU A 18 -20.32 -0.51 -7.88
N PHE A 19 -20.26 -0.75 -6.57
CA PHE A 19 -19.12 -1.41 -5.94
C PHE A 19 -18.90 -2.83 -6.48
N LEU A 20 -19.95 -3.64 -6.61
CA LEU A 20 -19.83 -4.99 -7.16
C LEU A 20 -19.42 -4.99 -8.64
N GLU A 21 -19.94 -4.05 -9.45
CA GLU A 21 -19.57 -3.88 -10.86
C GLU A 21 -18.09 -3.52 -11.01
N VAL A 22 -17.58 -2.63 -10.16
CA VAL A 22 -16.15 -2.28 -10.13
C VAL A 22 -15.28 -3.49 -9.78
N LEU A 23 -15.70 -4.30 -8.79
CA LEU A 23 -14.97 -5.52 -8.42
C LEU A 23 -14.99 -6.61 -9.48
N GLU A 24 -16.00 -6.63 -10.35
CA GLU A 24 -16.09 -7.56 -11.47
C GLU A 24 -15.13 -7.18 -12.60
N GLY A 25 -14.96 -5.87 -12.84
CA GLY A 25 -14.09 -5.34 -13.89
C GLY A 25 -12.60 -5.19 -13.51
N ASP A 26 -12.28 -5.16 -12.21
CA ASP A 26 -10.94 -4.82 -11.72
C ASP A 26 -10.40 -5.86 -10.72
N LEU A 27 -9.49 -6.71 -11.22
CA LEU A 27 -8.84 -7.76 -10.43
C LEU A 27 -7.96 -7.22 -9.30
N GLU A 28 -7.37 -6.04 -9.45
CA GLU A 28 -6.50 -5.43 -8.44
C GLU A 28 -7.36 -4.89 -7.28
N GLN A 29 -8.44 -4.18 -7.60
CA GLN A 29 -9.40 -3.74 -6.58
C GLN A 29 -10.05 -4.91 -5.86
N ARG A 30 -10.41 -5.98 -6.59
CA ARG A 30 -10.95 -7.19 -5.99
C ARG A 30 -10.00 -7.83 -4.99
N ARG A 31 -8.70 -7.88 -5.30
CA ARG A 31 -7.69 -8.37 -4.35
C ARG A 31 -7.57 -7.47 -3.13
N PHE A 32 -7.55 -6.16 -3.31
CA PHE A 32 -7.50 -5.18 -2.22
C PHE A 32 -8.67 -5.34 -1.24
N PHE A 33 -9.90 -5.28 -1.73
CA PHE A 33 -11.09 -5.36 -0.86
C PHE A 33 -11.26 -6.75 -0.23
N PHE A 34 -10.79 -7.80 -0.90
CA PHE A 34 -10.79 -9.13 -0.29
C PHE A 34 -9.77 -9.21 0.86
N ALA A 35 -8.58 -8.63 0.71
CA ALA A 35 -7.59 -8.56 1.78
C ALA A 35 -8.12 -7.79 3.01
N GLU A 36 -8.82 -6.67 2.78
CA GLU A 36 -9.51 -5.92 3.84
C GLU A 36 -10.57 -6.77 4.55
N ALA A 37 -11.39 -7.53 3.80
CA ALA A 37 -12.37 -8.43 4.39
C ALA A 37 -11.72 -9.55 5.24
N VAL A 38 -10.55 -10.04 4.85
CA VAL A 38 -9.77 -11.02 5.64
C VAL A 38 -9.20 -10.38 6.90
N ALA A 39 -8.66 -9.16 6.82
CA ALA A 39 -8.14 -8.42 7.97
C ALA A 39 -9.23 -8.15 9.03
N LEU A 40 -10.47 -7.94 8.58
CA LEU A 40 -11.64 -7.76 9.45
C LEU A 40 -12.26 -9.09 9.94
N GLY A 41 -11.72 -10.24 9.54
CA GLY A 41 -12.23 -11.57 9.92
C GLY A 41 -13.56 -11.94 9.24
N LEU A 42 -13.94 -11.23 8.18
CA LEU A 42 -15.20 -11.41 7.43
C LEU A 42 -15.07 -12.40 6.27
N ALA A 43 -13.83 -12.77 5.91
CA ALA A 43 -13.52 -13.75 4.89
C ALA A 43 -12.30 -14.58 5.30
N ILE A 44 -12.24 -15.82 4.81
CA ILE A 44 -11.06 -16.69 4.92
C ILE A 44 -10.44 -16.76 3.53
N TRP A 45 -9.16 -16.40 3.42
CA TRP A 45 -8.39 -16.64 2.21
C TRP A 45 -7.95 -18.10 2.17
N GLU A 46 -8.60 -18.92 1.36
CA GLU A 46 -8.10 -20.26 1.06
C GLU A 46 -6.92 -20.13 0.08
N THR A 47 -5.71 -20.23 0.61
CA THR A 47 -4.46 -20.29 -0.18
C THR A 47 -4.48 -21.57 -1.03
N GLY A 48 -4.90 -21.46 -2.30
CA GLY A 48 -4.91 -22.59 -3.23
C GLY A 48 -5.05 -22.27 -4.71
N GLN A 49 -5.23 -21.00 -5.10
CA GLN A 49 -5.19 -20.57 -6.51
C GLN A 49 -3.99 -19.67 -6.76
N GLU A 50 -2.79 -20.22 -6.58
CA GLU A 50 -1.57 -19.64 -7.14
C GLU A 50 -1.57 -19.89 -8.65
N SER A 51 -2.04 -18.91 -9.43
CA SER A 51 -1.70 -18.85 -10.85
C SER A 51 -0.34 -18.18 -11.01
N VAL A 52 0.70 -19.03 -11.07
CA VAL A 52 1.89 -18.96 -11.93
C VAL A 52 2.63 -17.61 -12.02
N LEU A 53 3.77 -17.58 -11.30
CA LEU A 53 5.05 -16.94 -11.64
C LEU A 53 5.01 -15.48 -12.13
N GLU A 54 5.13 -14.54 -11.19
CA GLU A 54 6.01 -13.39 -11.42
C GLU A 54 7.43 -13.78 -10.98
N VAL A 55 8.30 -13.99 -11.97
CA VAL A 55 9.74 -14.06 -11.73
C VAL A 55 10.15 -12.68 -11.23
N GLU A 56 10.40 -12.55 -9.93
CA GLU A 56 11.04 -11.37 -9.36
C GLU A 56 12.34 -11.12 -10.13
N ALA A 57 12.36 -10.03 -10.90
CA ALA A 57 13.59 -9.55 -11.52
C ALA A 57 14.62 -9.26 -10.40
N PRO A 58 15.90 -9.61 -10.57
CA PRO A 58 16.87 -9.47 -9.50
C PRO A 58 17.05 -8.01 -9.08
N GLY A 59 16.73 -7.75 -7.80
CA GLY A 59 17.52 -6.91 -6.89
C GLY A 59 17.58 -5.41 -7.17
N GLN A 60 16.45 -4.71 -7.22
CA GLN A 60 16.49 -3.30 -6.83
C GLN A 60 16.39 -3.21 -5.30
N PRO A 61 17.32 -2.51 -4.62
CA PRO A 61 17.27 -2.38 -3.17
C PRO A 61 15.93 -1.75 -2.77
N LYS A 62 15.24 -2.33 -1.79
CA LYS A 62 14.02 -1.75 -1.20
C LYS A 62 14.37 -0.36 -0.66
N VAL A 63 13.74 0.69 -1.20
CA VAL A 63 14.02 2.08 -0.82
C VAL A 63 12.89 2.64 0.04
N ALA A 64 13.23 3.12 1.23
CA ALA A 64 12.31 3.82 2.11
C ALA A 64 12.64 5.32 2.11
N CYS A 65 11.63 6.19 2.04
CA CYS A 65 11.86 7.64 2.10
C CYS A 65 12.65 8.03 3.36
N ALA A 66 12.40 7.40 4.50
CA ALA A 66 13.12 7.62 5.74
C ALA A 66 14.65 7.38 5.66
N ARG A 67 15.13 6.66 4.65
CA ARG A 67 16.55 6.36 4.41
C ARG A 67 17.17 7.21 3.29
N CYS A 68 16.45 8.22 2.81
CA CYS A 68 16.87 9.10 1.71
C CYS A 68 17.42 10.45 2.23
N VAL A 69 18.47 10.99 1.59
CA VAL A 69 19.04 12.31 1.93
C VAL A 69 18.04 13.47 1.80
N HIS A 70 16.98 13.30 1.00
CA HIS A 70 15.96 14.32 0.80
C HIS A 70 14.88 14.31 1.88
N TRP A 71 14.93 13.37 2.82
CA TRP A 71 13.91 13.20 3.84
C TRP A 71 14.15 14.09 5.04
N ILE A 72 13.13 14.83 5.45
CA ILE A 72 13.10 15.52 6.73
C ILE A 72 12.02 14.89 7.60
N PRO A 73 12.36 14.30 8.76
CA PRO A 73 11.37 13.77 9.70
C PRO A 73 10.53 14.90 10.29
N ASN A 74 9.26 14.60 10.59
CA ASN A 74 8.38 15.51 11.29
C ASN A 74 8.84 15.63 12.75
N LYS A 75 9.12 16.87 13.20
CA LYS A 75 9.59 17.14 14.57
C LYS A 75 8.60 16.73 15.66
N LEU A 76 7.30 16.68 15.36
CA LEU A 76 6.27 16.29 16.31
C LEU A 76 6.16 14.78 16.51
N ASN A 77 6.68 14.00 15.55
CA ASN A 77 6.67 12.54 15.62
C ASN A 77 7.90 11.97 14.88
N PRO A 78 9.11 12.14 15.43
CA PRO A 78 10.35 11.76 14.76
C PRO A 78 10.49 10.24 14.60
N GLU A 79 9.89 9.46 15.51
CA GLU A 79 9.96 7.99 15.49
C GLU A 79 8.83 7.35 14.66
N GLY A 80 7.67 8.01 14.55
CA GLY A 80 6.50 7.45 13.86
C GLY A 80 6.53 7.58 12.34
N GLY A 81 7.71 7.78 11.74
CA GLY A 81 7.86 7.62 10.29
C GLY A 81 7.27 8.73 9.41
N LEU A 82 6.76 9.80 10.02
CA LEU A 82 6.20 10.95 9.34
C LEU A 82 7.31 11.94 8.96
N GLY A 83 7.16 12.60 7.81
CA GLY A 83 8.12 13.57 7.33
C GLY A 83 7.79 14.04 5.93
N ARG A 84 8.73 14.72 5.28
CA ARG A 84 8.55 15.26 3.92
C ARG A 84 9.77 15.01 3.05
N CYS A 85 9.55 14.83 1.76
CA CYS A 85 10.61 14.79 0.75
C CYS A 85 10.88 16.20 0.22
N LEU A 86 12.10 16.70 0.38
CA LEU A 86 12.55 17.99 -0.17
C LEU A 86 12.69 18.00 -1.69
N ALA A 87 12.88 16.84 -2.31
CA ALA A 87 12.93 16.70 -3.77
C ALA A 87 11.53 16.57 -4.39
N GLU A 88 10.48 16.68 -3.57
CA GLU A 88 9.06 16.57 -3.95
C GLU A 88 8.75 15.33 -4.81
N ALA A 89 9.45 14.23 -4.56
CA ALA A 89 9.29 13.02 -5.33
C ALA A 89 7.84 12.51 -5.21
N PRO A 90 7.16 12.15 -6.33
CA PRO A 90 5.78 11.64 -6.30
C PRO A 90 5.59 10.44 -5.36
N ALA A 91 6.64 9.63 -5.25
CA ALA A 91 6.78 8.55 -4.28
C ALA A 91 6.36 8.96 -2.86
N SER A 92 6.81 10.11 -2.35
CA SER A 92 6.53 10.59 -0.98
C SER A 92 5.08 11.00 -0.70
N LYS A 93 4.25 11.06 -1.75
CA LYS A 93 2.82 11.41 -1.66
C LYS A 93 1.91 10.18 -1.67
N ARG A 94 2.48 8.97 -1.85
CA ARG A 94 1.72 7.72 -1.90
C ARG A 94 1.57 7.10 -0.51
N ILE A 95 0.43 6.48 -0.26
CA ILE A 95 0.20 5.64 0.93
C ILE A 95 1.23 4.50 0.90
N GLY A 96 1.87 4.20 2.03
CA GLY A 96 2.98 3.25 2.12
C GLY A 96 4.37 3.85 1.86
N SER A 97 4.50 5.09 1.36
CA SER A 97 5.83 5.76 1.28
C SER A 97 6.38 6.26 2.60
N LEU A 98 5.53 6.24 3.62
CA LEU A 98 5.82 6.57 5.00
C LEU A 98 6.05 5.27 5.76
N TRP A 99 7.07 5.29 6.61
CA TRP A 99 7.43 4.17 7.49
C TRP A 99 6.21 3.70 8.31
N PRO A 100 6.12 2.40 8.66
CA PRO A 100 7.09 1.33 8.43
C PRO A 100 6.87 0.49 7.16
N GLY A 101 5.80 0.71 6.39
CA GLY A 101 5.37 -0.17 5.28
C GLY A 101 5.92 0.15 3.88
N ALA A 102 7.10 0.78 3.78
CA ALA A 102 7.64 1.29 2.50
C ALA A 102 8.44 0.25 1.72
N ASP A 103 7.87 -0.94 1.52
CA ASP A 103 8.59 -2.02 0.84
C ASP A 103 8.56 -1.92 -0.71
N ASP A 104 7.64 -1.13 -1.29
CA ASP A 104 7.39 -1.11 -2.74
C ASP A 104 7.52 0.27 -3.42
N VAL A 105 8.13 1.26 -2.76
CA VAL A 105 8.21 2.59 -3.34
C VAL A 105 9.35 2.72 -4.34
N ARG A 106 9.03 2.91 -5.62
CA ARG A 106 10.01 3.26 -6.67
C ARG A 106 10.18 4.78 -6.74
N CYS A 107 11.42 5.26 -6.60
CA CYS A 107 11.75 6.69 -6.67
C CYS A 107 13.05 6.91 -7.46
N GLU A 108 12.97 7.57 -8.62
CA GLU A 108 14.13 7.89 -9.48
C GLU A 108 15.07 8.95 -8.88
N ARG A 109 14.58 9.72 -7.89
CA ARG A 109 15.37 10.75 -7.17
C ARG A 109 15.92 10.24 -5.85
N TYR A 110 15.82 8.94 -5.58
CA TYR A 110 16.33 8.36 -4.35
C TYR A 110 17.85 8.51 -4.25
N ARG A 111 18.33 8.89 -3.07
CA ARG A 111 19.74 8.90 -2.71
C ARG A 111 19.83 8.41 -1.28
N ALA A 112 20.48 7.28 -1.06
CA ALA A 112 20.64 6.70 0.28
C ALA A 112 21.42 7.68 1.17
N LEU A 113 21.04 7.74 2.45
CA LEU A 113 21.92 8.28 3.49
C LEU A 113 23.16 7.38 3.54
N ASP A 114 24.36 7.97 3.46
CA ASP A 114 25.59 7.20 3.63
C ASP A 114 25.60 6.57 5.04
N PRO A 115 25.83 5.26 5.19
CA PRO A 115 25.85 4.59 6.49
C PRO A 115 27.09 4.93 7.34
N GLY A 116 27.85 5.99 7.01
CA GLY A 116 29.19 6.24 7.54
C GLY A 116 29.52 7.71 7.83
N THR A 117 28.66 8.43 8.54
CA THR A 117 29.06 9.66 9.25
C THR A 117 28.44 9.71 10.65
#